data_AF-A0AA40FKE9-F1
#
_entry.id   AF-A0AA40FKE9-F1
#
_cell.length_a   1.000
_cell.length_b   1.000
_cell.length_c   1.000
_cell.angle_alpha   90.00
_cell.angle_beta   90.00
_cell.angle_gamma   90.00
#
_symmetry.space_group_name_H-M   'P 1'
#
loop_
_entity.id
_entity.type
_entity.pdbx_description
1 polymer ?
#
loop_
_entity_poly.entity_id
_entity_poly.type
_entity_poly.pdbx_seq_one_letter_code
_entity_poly.pdbx_strand_id
1 'polypeptide(L)'
;MGDNLRRKVLRTFKNLHRTRMVTFQDDEHALQVTRNKINEEYRKYKNVTNSAAIEELIKFAEEVEHEIRTTVIQAVETQPGTYSNILKDTNNL
;
A
#
# COMPACT_ATOMS: atom_id res chain seq x y z
N MET A 1 -24.60 -2.03 -9.27
CA MET A 1 -23.32 -1.31 -9.51
C MET A 1 -22.57 -0.99 -8.22
N GLY A 2 -23.21 -0.50 -7.14
CA GLY A 2 -22.53 -0.19 -5.86
C GLY A 2 -21.73 -1.32 -5.20
N ASP A 3 -22.20 -2.58 -5.29
CA ASP A 3 -21.51 -3.75 -4.71
C ASP A 3 -20.19 -4.12 -5.43
N ASN A 4 -20.01 -3.69 -6.68
CA ASN A 4 -18.76 -3.91 -7.40
C ASN A 4 -17.69 -2.91 -6.96
N LEU A 5 -18.06 -1.63 -6.87
CA LEU A 5 -17.17 -0.57 -6.39
C LEU A 5 -16.73 -0.82 -4.95
N ARG A 6 -17.65 -1.18 -4.05
CA ARG A 6 -17.31 -1.53 -2.67
C ARG A 6 -16.30 -2.67 -2.60
N ARG A 7 -16.44 -3.70 -3.44
CA ARG A 7 -15.49 -4.81 -3.52
C ARG A 7 -14.11 -4.36 -4.01
N LYS A 8 -14.06 -3.50 -5.04
CA LYS A 8 -12.80 -2.94 -5.55
C LYS A 8 -12.09 -2.11 -4.48
N VAL A 9 -12.79 -1.18 -3.81
CA VAL A 9 -12.23 -0.36 -2.72
C VAL A 9 -11.60 -1.24 -1.63
N LEU A 10 -12.32 -2.28 -1.18
CA LEU A 10 -11.82 -3.20 -0.15
C LEU A 10 -10.64 -4.04 -0.63
N ARG A 11 -10.61 -4.41 -1.92
CA ARG A 11 -9.48 -5.15 -2.51
C ARG A 11 -8.23 -4.28 -2.51
N THR A 12 -8.31 -3.05 -3.03
CA THR A 12 -7.16 -2.14 -3.09
C THR A 12 -6.67 -1.78 -1.68
N PHE A 13 -7.59 -1.57 -0.73
CA PHE A 13 -7.23 -1.34 0.67
C PHE A 13 -6.43 -2.51 1.26
N LYS A 14 -6.87 -3.76 1.01
CA LYS A 14 -6.14 -4.96 1.47
C LYS A 14 -4.79 -5.10 0.79
N ASN A 15 -4.70 -4.79 -0.51
CA ASN A 15 -3.45 -4.87 -1.25
C ASN A 15 -2.42 -3.88 -0.69
N LEU A 16 -2.77 -2.61 -0.53
CA LEU A 16 -1.88 -1.61 0.11
C LEU A 16 -1.38 -2.05 1.48
N HIS A 17 -2.26 -2.64 2.29
CA HIS A 17 -1.89 -3.18 3.60
C HIS A 17 -0.92 -4.37 3.52
N ARG A 18 -1.05 -5.23 2.50
CA ARG A 18 -0.12 -6.35 2.27
C ARG A 18 1.23 -5.85 1.75
N THR A 19 1.21 -4.98 0.74
CA THR A 19 2.42 -4.43 0.12
C THR A 19 3.28 -3.74 1.18
N ARG A 20 2.70 -2.89 2.03
CA ARG A 20 3.48 -2.25 3.10
C ARG A 20 4.10 -3.23 4.11
N MET A 21 3.45 -4.37 4.40
CA MET A 21 3.97 -5.36 5.36
C MET A 21 5.20 -6.07 4.79
N VAL A 22 5.24 -6.25 3.47
CA VAL A 22 6.39 -6.85 2.79
C VAL A 22 7.49 -5.82 2.60
N THR A 23 7.14 -4.59 2.18
CA THR A 23 8.09 -3.50 1.88
C THR A 23 8.78 -2.95 3.12
N PHE A 24 8.08 -2.83 4.25
CA PHE A 24 8.63 -2.29 5.51
C PHE A 24 8.76 -3.38 6.57
N GLN A 25 9.12 -4.60 6.17
CA GLN A 25 9.25 -5.70 7.12
C GLN A 25 10.31 -5.34 8.18
N ASP A 26 10.02 -5.61 9.44
CA ASP A 26 10.91 -5.34 10.58
C ASP A 26 11.16 -3.84 10.86
N ASP A 27 10.47 -2.93 10.16
CA ASP A 27 10.43 -1.48 10.46
C ASP A 27 9.07 -1.11 11.07
N GLU A 28 8.93 -1.30 12.39
CA GLU A 28 7.68 -1.02 13.11
C GLU A 28 7.23 0.44 12.96
N HIS A 29 8.17 1.38 12.90
CA HIS A 29 7.86 2.80 12.74
C HIS A 29 7.26 3.08 11.36
N ALA A 30 7.91 2.63 10.29
CA ALA A 30 7.39 2.78 8.94
C ALA A 30 6.07 2.03 8.72
N LEU A 31 5.91 0.84 9.31
CA LEU A 31 4.65 0.10 9.29
C LEU A 31 3.51 0.88 9.95
N GLN A 32 3.76 1.50 11.10
CA GLN A 32 2.75 2.28 11.82
C GLN A 32 2.41 3.59 11.12
N VAL A 33 3.41 4.32 10.62
CA VAL A 33 3.20 5.56 9.87
C VAL A 33 2.41 5.30 8.59
N THR A 34 2.83 4.30 7.81
CA THR A 34 2.15 3.93 6.55
C THR A 34 0.73 3.42 6.83
N ARG A 35 0.52 2.68 7.93
CA ARG A 35 -0.82 2.28 8.37
C ARG A 35 -1.72 3.46 8.67
N ASN A 36 -1.21 4.44 9.42
CA ASN A 36 -1.99 5.61 9.78
C ASN A 36 -2.36 6.40 8.53
N LYS A 37 -1.41 6.59 7.61
CA LYS A 37 -1.63 7.32 6.35
C LYS A 37 -2.67 6.67 5.45
N ILE A 38 -2.59 5.34 5.24
CA ILE A 38 -3.61 4.60 4.46
C ILE A 38 -5.00 4.78 5.10
N ASN A 39 -5.12 4.63 6.41
CA ASN A 39 -6.42 4.78 7.08
C ASN A 39 -6.96 6.21 7.02
N GLU A 40 -6.09 7.21 7.12
CA GLU A 40 -6.45 8.62 7.02
C GLU A 40 -7.04 8.96 5.64
N GLU A 41 -6.36 8.59 4.57
CA GLU A 41 -6.83 8.86 3.20
C GLU A 41 -8.17 8.15 2.92
N TYR A 42 -8.32 6.88 3.32
CA TYR A 42 -9.58 6.16 3.14
C TYR A 42 -10.72 6.76 3.99
N ARG A 43 -10.43 7.31 5.17
CA ARG A 43 -11.43 8.01 6.00
C ARG A 43 -11.82 9.34 5.38
N LYS A 44 -10.87 10.09 4.83
CA LYS A 44 -11.09 11.39 4.16
C LYS A 44 -12.13 11.28 3.04
N TYR A 45 -12.08 10.21 2.25
CA TYR A 45 -12.98 9.99 1.12
C TYR A 45 -14.18 9.06 1.41
N LYS A 46 -14.40 8.67 2.68
CA LYS A 46 -15.47 7.72 3.08
C LYS A 46 -16.88 8.16 2.66
N ASN A 47 -17.13 9.46 2.61
CA ASN A 47 -18.44 10.03 2.30
C ASN A 47 -18.64 10.37 0.80
N VAL A 48 -17.66 10.05 -0.05
CA VAL A 48 -17.81 10.24 -1.50
C VAL A 48 -18.83 9.24 -2.04
N THR A 49 -19.88 9.74 -2.68
CA THR A 49 -20.97 8.93 -3.25
C THR A 49 -20.98 8.88 -4.77
N ASN A 50 -20.20 9.75 -5.43
CA ASN A 50 -20.07 9.77 -6.88
C ASN A 50 -19.23 8.56 -7.34
N SER A 51 -19.83 7.72 -8.19
CA SER A 51 -19.18 6.50 -8.70
C SER A 51 -17.92 6.77 -9.51
N ALA A 52 -17.89 7.83 -10.34
CA ALA A 52 -16.72 8.18 -11.14
C ALA A 52 -15.54 8.61 -10.25
N ALA A 53 -15.81 9.42 -9.24
CA ALA A 53 -14.80 9.82 -8.25
C ALA A 53 -14.26 8.62 -7.46
N ILE A 54 -15.12 7.64 -7.12
CA ILE A 54 -14.68 6.41 -6.45
C ILE A 54 -13.75 5.60 -7.36
N GLU A 55 -14.04 5.52 -8.67
CA GLU A 55 -13.18 4.81 -9.62
C GLU A 55 -11.81 5.46 -9.78
N GLU A 56 -11.75 6.80 -9.83
CA GLU A 56 -10.48 7.53 -9.86
C GLU A 56 -9.67 7.31 -8.57
N LEU A 57 -10.32 7.32 -7.40
CA LEU A 57 -9.66 7.03 -6.13
C LEU A 57 -9.16 5.58 -6.03
N ILE A 58 -9.89 4.61 -6.59
CA ILE A 58 -9.42 3.22 -6.68
C ILE A 58 -8.17 3.16 -7.54
N LYS A 59 -8.20 3.78 -8.72
CA LYS A 59 -7.06 3.78 -9.65
C LYS A 59 -5.83 4.43 -9.02
N PHE A 60 -6.01 5.57 -8.36
CA PHE A 60 -4.95 6.24 -7.61
C PHE A 60 -4.34 5.32 -6.54
N ALA A 61 -5.17 4.61 -5.78
CA ALA A 61 -4.69 3.68 -4.77
C ALA A 61 -3.96 2.46 -5.36
N GLU A 62 -4.33 2.00 -6.56
CA GLU A 62 -3.62 0.94 -7.30
C GLU A 62 -2.27 1.44 -7.83
N GLU A 63 -2.18 2.68 -8.32
CA GLU A 63 -0.94 3.30 -8.76
C GLU A 63 0.05 3.46 -7.59
N VAL A 64 -0.42 3.94 -6.43
CA VAL A 64 0.39 4.03 -5.20
C VAL A 64 0.87 2.66 -4.75
N GLU A 65 0.03 1.63 -4.82
CA GLU A 65 0.43 0.26 -4.49
C GLU A 65 1.55 -0.21 -5.42
N HIS A 66 1.40 0.01 -6.74
CA HIS A 66 2.39 -0.35 -7.73
C HIS A 66 3.73 0.38 -7.50
N GLU A 67 3.68 1.67 -7.17
CA GLU A 67 4.87 2.46 -6.87
C GLU A 67 5.59 1.91 -5.63
N ILE A 68 4.89 1.73 -4.51
CA ILE A 68 5.48 1.16 -3.27
C ILE A 68 6.12 -0.22 -3.55
N ARG A 69 5.48 -1.01 -4.41
CA ARG A 69 5.92 -2.35 -4.80
C ARG A 69 7.17 -2.36 -5.68
N THR A 70 7.41 -1.32 -6.46
CA THR A 70 8.45 -1.30 -7.51
C THR A 70 9.61 -0.37 -7.20
N THR A 71 9.38 0.71 -6.47
CA THR A 71 10.39 1.77 -6.25
C THR A 71 10.98 1.74 -4.84
N VAL A 72 10.29 1.18 -3.86
CA VAL A 72 10.78 1.17 -2.46
C VAL A 72 11.67 -0.04 -2.24
N ILE A 73 12.95 0.23 -1.95
CA ILE A 73 13.96 -0.77 -1.61
C ILE A 73 14.31 -0.62 -0.13
N GLN A 74 14.18 -1.71 0.64
CA GLN A 74 14.66 -1.74 2.02
C GLN A 74 16.08 -2.30 2.05
N ALA A 75 17.03 -1.47 2.48
CA ALA A 75 18.38 -1.91 2.80
C ALA A 75 18.41 -2.40 4.25
N VAL A 76 18.69 -3.69 4.45
CA VAL A 76 18.83 -4.27 5.79
C VAL A 76 20.32 -4.53 6.02
N GLU A 77 20.88 -3.93 7.08
CA GLU A 77 22.25 -4.20 7.52
C GLU A 77 22.30 -5.62 8.10
N THR A 78 23.04 -6.51 7.44
CA THR A 78 23.15 -7.92 7.85
C THR A 78 24.43 -8.17 8.64
N GLN A 79 25.46 -7.35 8.44
CA GLN A 79 26.72 -7.32 9.19
C GLN A 79 27.21 -5.87 9.26
N PRO A 80 28.07 -5.49 10.23
CA PRO A 80 28.60 -4.13 10.32
C PRO A 80 29.21 -3.67 8.98
N GLY A 81 28.57 -2.69 8.33
CA GLY A 81 29.00 -2.16 7.03
C GLY A 81 28.58 -2.97 5.79
N THR A 82 27.80 -4.05 5.95
CA THR A 82 27.25 -4.85 4.84
C THR A 82 25.72 -4.75 4.82
N TYR A 83 25.20 -4.12 3.78
CA TYR A 83 23.76 -3.98 3.55
C TYR A 83 23.31 -4.99 2.50
N SER A 84 22.33 -5.82 2.83
CA SER A 84 21.63 -6.62 1.83
C SER A 84 20.45 -5.83 1.29
N ASN A 85 20.40 -5.66 -0.03
CA ASN A 85 19.21 -5.17 -0.71
C ASN A 85 18.24 -6.32 -0.78
N ILE A 86 17.23 -6.33 0.10
CA ILE A 86 16.12 -7.25 -0.10
C ILE A 86 15.21 -6.59 -1.13
N LEU A 87 15.52 -6.80 -2.42
CA LEU A 87 14.51 -6.72 -3.46
C LEU A 87 13.52 -7.85 -3.15
N LYS A 88 12.59 -7.60 -2.24
CA LYS A 88 11.43 -8.48 -2.09
C LYS A 88 10.61 -8.22 -3.33
N ASP A 89 10.92 -9.00 -4.36
CA ASP A 89 10.17 -9.04 -5.59
C ASP A 89 8.74 -9.44 -5.21
N THR A 90 7.93 -8.45 -4.89
CA THR A 90 6.52 -8.55 -4.47
C THR A 90 5.62 -8.98 -5.62
N ASN A 91 6.21 -9.47 -6.71
CA ASN A 91 5.57 -10.08 -7.88
C ASN A 91 4.85 -11.41 -7.57
N ASN A 92 4.81 -11.85 -6.31
CA ASN A 92 4.10 -13.05 -5.84
C ASN A 92 3.11 -12.76 -4.68
N LEU A 93 2.25 -11.75 -4.83
CA LEU A 93 1.10 -11.47 -3.94
C LEU A 93 -0.25 -11.67 -4.64
#